data_AF-A0A6G3SRH8-F1
#
_entry.id   AF-A0A6G3SRH8-F1
#
_cell.length_a   1.000
_cell.length_b   1.000
_cell.length_c   1.000
_cell.angle_alpha   90.00
_cell.angle_beta   90.00
_cell.angle_gamma   90.00
#
_symmetry.space_group_name_H-M   'P 1'
#
loop_
_entity.id
_entity.type
_entity.pdbx_description
1 polymer ?
#
loop_
_entity_poly.entity_id
_entity_poly.type
_entity_poly.pdbx_seq_one_letter_code
_entity_poly.pdbx_strand_id
1 'polypeptide(L)'
;MGTTTPPRTLAEALRARGDESLAGLLRARPDLLNPVPNDITQLATRAGTRASVVRALEHLDRFALQTAEALAVAPDPAPYDTLLSLLTGDGLDDGDQRDDAGAAITAALPRALATLREQALVWGEDDRLRLVRTARELLAPSPQHPSPTGLGPTVSEATAGMSPGRLQEILAATGLPATHDPVSAVAALAALFTDRTRMAELLDTAPVEALSVLDRLVWGPPYGEVTPNPTPPVKWLRDRGLLLPVSTRTVVLPREAALHLRAGRAHRVPEPVPPVVGTAAERDPQAVDRAASAYVRCDDEAVLNEILADRRSTGLRLRRLAPTVLAAQADPGSLLEALRDMGYAPAAESAEGDVLITRAGARRTPPRTPPAPVPDGPPVPDDTLLGAAVRAIRAGDTAATAIRRETSEDPSSTTPAGSLPRTTPAETLATVQAAAMTGSAVWIGYVNADGAASQRVIAPVRVEGGFVTAYDHTADEVRTYPLHRITGVAELAEDGKG
;
A
#
# COMPACT_ATOMS: atom_id res chain seq x y z
N MET A 1 -20.29 11.84 -29.01
CA MET A 1 -19.37 11.25 -28.02
C MET A 1 -18.20 12.20 -27.87
N GLY A 2 -18.18 13.01 -26.81
CA GLY A 2 -17.02 13.85 -26.53
C GLY A 2 -15.85 12.93 -26.19
N THR A 3 -14.75 13.07 -26.91
CA THR A 3 -13.50 12.37 -26.61
C THR A 3 -12.96 12.91 -25.29
N THR A 4 -13.28 12.24 -24.19
CA THR A 4 -12.72 12.57 -22.88
C THR A 4 -11.22 12.35 -22.97
N THR A 5 -10.43 13.42 -22.88
CA THR A 5 -8.97 13.33 -22.87
C THR A 5 -8.55 12.44 -21.69
N PRO A 6 -7.70 11.41 -21.91
CA PRO A 6 -7.25 10.53 -20.85
C PRO A 6 -6.48 11.33 -19.79
N PRO A 7 -6.60 10.99 -18.50
CA PRO A 7 -5.96 11.73 -17.42
C PRO A 7 -4.43 11.70 -17.59
N ARG A 8 -3.78 12.83 -17.32
CA ARG A 8 -2.33 13.03 -17.39
C ARG A 8 -1.65 13.01 -16.04
N THR A 9 -2.43 13.07 -14.96
CA THR A 9 -1.95 13.02 -13.58
C THR A 9 -2.86 12.17 -12.70
N LEU A 10 -2.35 11.73 -11.56
CA LEU A 10 -3.16 11.07 -10.53
C LEU A 10 -4.32 11.96 -10.06
N ALA A 11 -4.10 13.26 -9.91
CA ALA A 11 -5.13 14.20 -9.49
C ALA A 11 -6.29 14.29 -10.51
N GLU A 12 -5.98 14.33 -11.82
CA GLU A 12 -6.99 14.28 -12.87
C GLU A 12 -7.75 12.95 -12.86
N ALA A 13 -7.04 11.84 -12.67
CA ALA A 13 -7.66 10.52 -12.58
C ALA A 13 -8.59 10.40 -11.36
N LEU A 14 -8.20 10.95 -10.20
CA LEU A 14 -9.05 10.98 -8.99
C LEU A 14 -10.24 11.92 -9.17
N ARG A 15 -10.08 13.06 -9.86
CA ARG A 15 -11.17 14.01 -10.13
C ARG A 15 -12.29 13.38 -10.96
N ALA A 16 -11.93 12.52 -11.91
CA ALA A 16 -12.87 11.79 -12.75
C ALA A 16 -13.60 10.63 -12.04
N ARG A 17 -13.18 10.22 -10.83
CA ARG A 17 -13.87 9.16 -10.07
C ARG A 17 -15.21 9.65 -9.53
N GLY A 18 -16.13 8.73 -9.25
CA GLY A 18 -17.35 9.02 -8.49
C GLY A 18 -17.09 9.13 -6.99
N ASP A 19 -18.04 9.71 -6.25
CA ASP A 19 -17.92 9.93 -4.79
C ASP A 19 -17.84 8.62 -4.00
N GLU A 20 -18.54 7.58 -4.43
CA GLU A 20 -18.45 6.24 -3.84
C GLU A 20 -17.03 5.65 -3.97
N SER A 21 -16.40 5.85 -5.13
CA SER A 21 -15.01 5.41 -5.37
C SER A 21 -14.00 6.20 -4.54
N LEU A 22 -14.23 7.51 -4.33
CA LEU A 22 -13.42 8.32 -3.41
C LEU A 22 -13.61 7.89 -1.95
N ALA A 23 -14.83 7.60 -1.52
CA ALA A 23 -15.10 7.03 -0.20
C ALA A 23 -14.44 5.66 -0.03
N GLY A 24 -14.45 4.82 -1.08
CA GLY A 24 -13.72 3.56 -1.14
C GLY A 24 -12.22 3.73 -0.94
N LEU A 25 -11.59 4.70 -1.63
CA LEU A 25 -10.18 5.04 -1.44
C LEU A 25 -9.89 5.46 0.01
N LEU A 26 -10.68 6.34 0.59
CA LEU A 26 -10.49 6.83 1.97
C LEU A 26 -10.71 5.75 3.02
N ARG A 27 -11.59 4.77 2.74
CA ARG A 27 -11.78 3.58 3.57
C ARG A 27 -10.59 2.63 3.47
N ALA A 28 -10.08 2.40 2.27
CA ALA A 28 -8.91 1.55 2.03
C ALA A 28 -7.61 2.20 2.53
N ARG A 29 -7.54 3.53 2.58
CA ARG A 29 -6.39 4.31 3.06
C ARG A 29 -6.80 5.36 4.10
N PRO A 30 -7.11 4.93 5.34
CA PRO A 30 -7.53 5.83 6.42
C PRO A 30 -6.47 6.89 6.79
N ASP A 31 -5.20 6.64 6.48
CA ASP A 31 -4.11 7.58 6.72
C ASP A 31 -4.23 8.88 5.88
N LEU A 32 -5.03 8.87 4.81
CA LEU A 32 -5.29 10.07 4.00
C LEU A 32 -6.20 11.09 4.69
N LEU A 33 -6.93 10.68 5.73
CA LEU A 33 -7.94 11.49 6.43
C LEU A 33 -7.40 12.35 7.57
N ASN A 34 -6.11 12.26 7.91
CA ASN A 34 -5.55 12.96 9.07
C ASN A 34 -4.43 13.95 8.69
N PRO A 35 -4.73 15.27 8.61
CA PRO A 35 -6.07 15.89 8.65
C PRO A 35 -6.88 15.60 7.37
N VAL A 36 -8.15 15.98 7.26
CA VAL A 36 -8.91 15.76 6.01
C VAL A 36 -8.30 16.61 4.88
N PRO A 37 -8.12 16.08 3.65
CA PRO A 37 -7.64 16.88 2.53
C PRO A 37 -8.66 17.95 2.12
N ASN A 38 -8.18 19.13 1.73
CA ASN A 38 -9.01 20.26 1.31
C ASN A 38 -9.52 20.10 -0.13
N ASP A 39 -8.76 19.42 -0.99
CA ASP A 39 -9.10 19.22 -2.41
C ASP A 39 -8.48 17.92 -2.96
N ILE A 40 -8.82 17.58 -4.20
CA ILE A 40 -8.35 16.34 -4.86
C ILE A 40 -6.85 16.39 -5.16
N THR A 41 -6.27 17.57 -5.39
CA THR A 41 -4.84 17.73 -5.63
C THR A 41 -4.05 17.40 -4.36
N GLN A 42 -4.51 17.87 -3.20
CA GLN A 42 -3.93 17.54 -1.90
C GLN A 42 -4.11 16.05 -1.58
N LEU A 43 -5.29 15.48 -1.85
CA LEU A 43 -5.53 14.03 -1.71
C LEU A 43 -4.54 13.22 -2.55
N ALA A 44 -4.37 13.56 -3.83
CA ALA A 44 -3.42 12.89 -4.73
C ALA A 44 -1.98 13.02 -4.25
N THR A 45 -1.60 14.21 -3.78
CA THR A 45 -0.25 14.48 -3.24
C THR A 45 0.02 13.62 -2.01
N ARG A 46 -0.93 13.55 -1.07
CA ARG A 46 -0.82 12.72 0.14
C ARG A 46 -0.78 11.23 -0.19
N ALA A 47 -1.65 10.77 -1.09
CA ALA A 47 -1.66 9.39 -1.58
C ALA A 47 -0.34 8.97 -2.24
N GLY A 48 0.38 9.92 -2.84
CA GLY A 48 1.71 9.70 -3.41
C GLY A 48 2.88 9.76 -2.41
N THR A 49 2.66 10.12 -1.14
CA THR A 49 3.74 10.19 -0.15
C THR A 49 4.29 8.81 0.21
N ARG A 50 5.59 8.73 0.53
CA ARG A 50 6.25 7.46 0.87
C ARG A 50 5.58 6.72 2.01
N ALA A 51 5.26 7.40 3.12
CA ALA A 51 4.62 6.78 4.28
C ALA A 51 3.25 6.17 3.93
N SER A 52 2.46 6.89 3.14
CA SER A 52 1.13 6.45 2.74
C SER A 52 1.18 5.29 1.74
N VAL A 53 2.12 5.34 0.78
CA VAL A 53 2.32 4.25 -0.20
C VAL A 53 2.82 2.97 0.47
N VAL A 54 3.77 3.06 1.41
CA VAL A 54 4.27 1.88 2.15
C VAL A 54 3.11 1.17 2.85
N ARG A 55 2.27 1.91 3.58
CA ARG A 55 1.09 1.35 4.25
C ARG A 55 0.13 0.69 3.26
N ALA A 56 -0.14 1.33 2.12
CA ALA A 56 -1.01 0.75 1.09
C ALA A 56 -0.44 -0.58 0.56
N LEU A 57 0.86 -0.64 0.26
CA LEU A 57 1.53 -1.86 -0.20
C LEU A 57 1.48 -2.99 0.85
N GLU A 58 1.61 -2.67 2.15
CA GLU A 58 1.52 -3.65 3.25
C GLU A 58 0.14 -4.30 3.38
N HIS A 59 -0.93 -3.65 2.88
CA HIS A 59 -2.30 -4.16 2.94
C HIS A 59 -2.75 -4.86 1.64
N LEU A 60 -1.88 -4.95 0.63
CA LEU A 60 -2.18 -5.68 -0.59
C LEU A 60 -2.16 -7.20 -0.34
N ASP A 61 -3.07 -7.91 -1.00
CA ASP A 61 -2.90 -9.35 -1.14
C ASP A 61 -1.66 -9.69 -1.98
N ARG A 62 -1.25 -10.96 -1.92
CA ARG A 62 -0.02 -11.43 -2.56
C ARG A 62 -0.01 -11.16 -4.06
N PHE A 63 -1.13 -11.35 -4.75
CA PHE A 63 -1.19 -11.21 -6.19
C PHE A 63 -1.24 -9.74 -6.63
N ALA A 64 -1.96 -8.89 -5.90
CA ALA A 64 -1.97 -7.44 -6.12
C ALA A 64 -0.58 -6.84 -5.89
N LEU A 65 0.15 -7.30 -4.88
CA LEU A 65 1.56 -6.93 -4.66
C LEU A 65 2.45 -7.39 -5.83
N GLN A 66 2.34 -8.66 -6.25
CA GLN A 66 3.09 -9.16 -7.42
C GLN A 66 2.79 -8.39 -8.71
N THR A 67 1.53 -7.97 -8.89
CA THR A 67 1.09 -7.13 -10.00
C THR A 67 1.74 -5.75 -9.94
N ALA A 68 1.79 -5.12 -8.77
CA ALA A 68 2.47 -3.83 -8.58
C ALA A 68 3.99 -3.94 -8.81
N GLU A 69 4.62 -5.02 -8.36
CA GLU A 69 6.04 -5.32 -8.58
C GLU A 69 6.34 -5.55 -10.07
N ALA A 70 5.48 -6.27 -10.79
CA ALA A 70 5.59 -6.45 -12.24
C ALA A 70 5.44 -5.12 -12.99
N LEU A 71 4.47 -4.27 -12.61
CA LEU A 71 4.33 -2.90 -13.13
C LEU A 71 5.57 -2.04 -12.85
N ALA A 72 6.21 -2.21 -11.69
CA ALA A 72 7.40 -1.44 -11.31
C ALA A 72 8.60 -1.72 -12.22
N VAL A 73 8.67 -2.92 -12.82
CA VAL A 73 9.73 -3.31 -13.76
C VAL A 73 9.34 -3.19 -15.25
N ALA A 74 8.05 -3.00 -15.53
CA ALA A 74 7.50 -2.74 -16.86
C ALA A 74 7.87 -1.33 -17.41
N PRO A 75 7.75 -1.11 -18.73
CA PRO A 75 7.80 0.24 -19.31
C PRO A 75 6.80 1.20 -18.65
N ASP A 76 7.06 2.52 -18.69
CA ASP A 76 6.16 3.54 -18.15
C ASP A 76 5.75 4.54 -19.24
N PRO A 77 4.47 4.58 -19.66
CA PRO A 77 3.36 3.75 -19.18
C PRO A 77 3.42 2.29 -19.69
N ALA A 78 2.77 1.37 -18.97
CA ALA A 78 2.71 -0.04 -19.33
C ALA A 78 1.35 -0.40 -19.98
N PRO A 79 1.33 -1.03 -21.16
CA PRO A 79 0.12 -1.68 -21.66
C PRO A 79 -0.28 -2.88 -20.81
N TYR A 80 -1.58 -3.16 -20.72
CA TYR A 80 -2.14 -4.33 -20.01
C TYR A 80 -1.50 -5.64 -20.48
N ASP A 81 -1.37 -5.83 -21.80
CA ASP A 81 -0.80 -7.07 -22.37
C ASP A 81 0.67 -7.26 -22.01
N THR A 82 1.43 -6.17 -21.88
CA THR A 82 2.81 -6.23 -21.38
C THR A 82 2.85 -6.65 -19.92
N LEU A 83 1.97 -6.12 -19.08
CA LEU A 83 1.85 -6.55 -17.69
C LEU A 83 1.42 -8.02 -17.57
N LEU A 84 0.45 -8.44 -18.38
CA LEU A 84 0.00 -9.83 -18.42
C LEU A 84 1.15 -10.75 -18.81
N SER A 85 1.90 -10.41 -19.86
CA SER A 85 3.08 -11.16 -20.32
C SER A 85 4.17 -11.25 -19.25
N LEU A 86 4.37 -10.20 -18.45
CA LEU A 86 5.31 -10.23 -17.32
C LEU A 86 4.88 -11.20 -16.20
N LEU A 87 3.59 -11.51 -16.09
CA LEU A 87 3.06 -12.43 -15.08
C LEU A 87 2.94 -13.86 -15.62
N THR A 88 2.49 -14.04 -16.87
CA THR A 88 2.30 -15.36 -17.48
C THR A 88 3.57 -15.92 -18.10
N GLY A 89 4.44 -15.04 -18.61
CA GLY A 89 5.48 -15.38 -19.58
C GLY A 89 4.99 -15.18 -21.01
N ASP A 90 5.88 -15.45 -21.97
CA ASP A 90 5.66 -15.18 -23.40
C ASP A 90 4.92 -16.30 -24.17
N GLY A 91 4.53 -17.38 -23.48
CA GLY A 91 3.70 -18.45 -24.04
C GLY A 91 4.40 -19.36 -25.06
N LEU A 92 5.70 -19.19 -25.29
CA LEU A 92 6.48 -19.98 -26.25
C LEU A 92 7.14 -21.23 -25.62
N ASP A 93 7.31 -21.24 -24.29
CA ASP A 93 8.05 -22.27 -23.53
C ASP A 93 7.17 -23.15 -22.61
N ASP A 94 5.84 -23.04 -22.68
CA ASP A 94 4.96 -23.63 -21.66
C ASP A 94 4.25 -24.92 -22.16
N GLY A 95 4.29 -25.97 -21.34
CA GLY A 95 3.51 -27.21 -21.51
C GLY A 95 2.25 -27.26 -20.62
N ASP A 96 1.41 -28.28 -20.80
CA ASP A 96 0.03 -28.39 -20.27
C ASP A 96 -0.23 -27.93 -18.82
N GLN A 97 0.68 -28.17 -17.85
CA GLN A 97 0.47 -27.78 -16.44
C GLN A 97 0.59 -26.27 -16.18
N ARG A 98 1.17 -25.50 -17.11
CA ARG A 98 1.34 -24.04 -16.96
C ARG A 98 0.22 -23.23 -17.63
N ASP A 99 -0.56 -23.86 -18.49
CA ASP A 99 -1.75 -23.24 -19.11
C ASP A 99 -2.83 -22.94 -18.06
N ASP A 100 -3.02 -23.84 -17.08
CA ASP A 100 -3.94 -23.61 -15.95
C ASP A 100 -3.53 -22.42 -15.09
N ALA A 101 -2.21 -22.26 -14.84
CA ALA A 101 -1.68 -21.13 -14.10
C ALA A 101 -1.84 -19.82 -14.88
N GLY A 102 -1.57 -19.83 -16.19
CA GLY A 102 -1.81 -18.70 -17.08
C GLY A 102 -3.28 -18.27 -17.13
N ALA A 103 -4.21 -19.23 -17.16
CA ALA A 103 -5.65 -18.96 -17.09
C ALA A 103 -6.05 -18.34 -15.75
N ALA A 104 -5.53 -18.86 -14.63
CA ALA A 104 -5.78 -18.30 -13.30
C ALA A 104 -5.26 -16.85 -13.16
N ILE A 105 -4.06 -16.57 -13.69
CA ILE A 105 -3.48 -15.22 -13.74
C ILE A 105 -4.35 -14.29 -14.58
N THR A 106 -4.73 -14.70 -15.79
CA THR A 106 -5.59 -13.93 -16.70
C THR A 106 -6.93 -13.59 -16.04
N ALA A 107 -7.52 -14.55 -15.32
CA ALA A 107 -8.78 -14.34 -14.58
C ALA A 107 -8.62 -13.42 -13.35
N ALA A 108 -7.46 -13.45 -12.68
CA ALA A 108 -7.22 -12.69 -11.46
C ALA A 108 -6.73 -11.25 -11.71
N LEU A 109 -6.01 -10.99 -12.80
CA LEU A 109 -5.35 -9.71 -13.07
C LEU A 109 -6.31 -8.50 -13.10
N PRO A 110 -7.52 -8.58 -13.69
CA PRO A 110 -8.46 -7.45 -13.64
C PRO A 110 -8.82 -7.04 -12.20
N ARG A 111 -8.98 -8.01 -11.29
CA ARG A 111 -9.27 -7.74 -9.88
C ARG A 111 -8.08 -7.10 -9.18
N ALA A 112 -6.88 -7.62 -9.40
CA ALA A 112 -5.66 -7.04 -8.84
C ALA A 112 -5.45 -5.58 -9.28
N LEU A 113 -5.64 -5.28 -10.57
CA LEU A 113 -5.59 -3.90 -11.08
C LEU A 113 -6.70 -3.02 -10.51
N ALA A 114 -7.91 -3.55 -10.32
CA ALA A 114 -8.99 -2.83 -9.66
C ALA A 114 -8.59 -2.45 -8.23
N THR A 115 -8.03 -3.37 -7.44
CA THR A 115 -7.52 -3.09 -6.09
C THR A 115 -6.43 -2.02 -6.09
N LEU A 116 -5.45 -2.11 -7.01
CA LEU A 116 -4.39 -1.10 -7.12
C LEU A 116 -4.94 0.29 -7.53
N ARG A 117 -5.96 0.33 -8.39
CA ARG A 117 -6.66 1.56 -8.76
C ARG A 117 -7.45 2.10 -7.57
N GLU A 118 -8.23 1.27 -6.87
CA GLU A 118 -9.01 1.65 -5.68
C GLU A 118 -8.13 2.31 -4.61
N GLN A 119 -6.92 1.79 -4.39
CA GLN A 119 -5.95 2.35 -3.43
C GLN A 119 -5.11 3.53 -3.97
N ALA A 120 -5.41 4.02 -5.19
CA ALA A 120 -4.68 5.09 -5.85
C ALA A 120 -3.17 4.81 -6.03
N LEU A 121 -2.79 3.54 -6.17
CA LEU A 121 -1.43 3.10 -6.50
C LEU A 121 -1.21 3.03 -8.01
N VAL A 122 -2.25 2.75 -8.78
CA VAL A 122 -2.24 2.74 -10.25
C VAL A 122 -3.30 3.68 -10.81
N TRP A 123 -2.97 4.36 -11.89
CA TRP A 123 -3.90 5.21 -12.64
C TRP A 123 -3.64 5.08 -14.15
N GLY A 124 -4.54 5.63 -14.97
CA GLY A 124 -4.51 5.47 -16.42
C GLY A 124 -5.37 4.30 -16.92
N GLU A 125 -5.63 4.34 -18.22
CA GLU A 125 -6.39 3.33 -18.96
C GLU A 125 -5.54 2.06 -19.19
N ASP A 126 -6.16 0.98 -19.64
CA ASP A 126 -5.49 -0.31 -19.82
C ASP A 126 -4.39 -0.29 -20.89
N ASP A 127 -4.42 0.67 -21.83
CA ASP A 127 -3.34 0.87 -22.81
C ASP A 127 -2.11 1.55 -22.20
N ARG A 128 -2.27 2.22 -21.05
CA ARG A 128 -1.27 3.10 -20.42
C ARG A 128 -1.40 3.09 -18.91
N LEU A 129 -1.22 1.93 -18.30
CA LEU A 129 -1.16 1.77 -16.85
C LEU A 129 0.05 2.51 -16.28
N ARG A 130 -0.16 3.29 -15.22
CA ARG A 130 0.88 4.06 -14.54
C ARG A 130 0.86 3.76 -13.05
N LEU A 131 1.93 3.12 -12.59
CA LEU A 131 2.22 2.99 -11.17
C LEU A 131 2.65 4.36 -10.62
N VAL A 132 2.16 4.74 -9.44
CA VAL A 132 2.60 5.99 -8.81
C VAL A 132 4.10 5.96 -8.58
N ARG A 133 4.77 7.08 -8.86
CA ARG A 133 6.23 7.20 -8.86
C ARG A 133 6.88 6.63 -7.59
N THR A 134 6.33 6.98 -6.43
CA THR A 134 6.83 6.52 -5.13
C THR A 134 6.72 5.00 -4.95
N ALA A 135 5.64 4.37 -5.45
CA ALA A 135 5.51 2.91 -5.43
C ALA A 135 6.52 2.27 -6.39
N ARG A 136 6.73 2.86 -7.58
CA ARG A 136 7.78 2.41 -8.50
C ARG A 136 9.16 2.49 -7.85
N GLU A 137 9.50 3.61 -7.19
CA GLU A 137 10.78 3.79 -6.49
C GLU A 137 10.98 2.80 -5.32
N LEU A 138 9.90 2.36 -4.67
CA LEU A 138 9.93 1.38 -3.58
C LEU A 138 10.09 -0.06 -4.08
N LEU A 139 9.47 -0.41 -5.21
CA LEU A 139 9.38 -1.78 -5.71
C LEU A 139 10.41 -2.10 -6.81
N ALA A 140 10.85 -1.10 -7.57
CA ALA A 140 11.83 -1.26 -8.62
C ALA A 140 13.21 -1.58 -8.02
N PRO A 141 14.01 -2.41 -8.72
CA PRO A 141 15.34 -2.79 -8.24
C PRO A 141 16.27 -1.59 -8.11
N SER A 142 17.02 -1.57 -7.01
CA SER A 142 18.16 -0.68 -6.85
C SER A 142 19.36 -1.41 -6.25
N PRO A 143 20.60 -0.90 -6.39
CA PRO A 143 21.77 -1.50 -5.75
C PRO A 143 21.67 -1.61 -4.22
N GLN A 144 20.85 -0.76 -3.59
CA GLN A 144 20.66 -0.70 -2.14
C GLN A 144 19.45 -1.52 -1.67
N HIS A 145 18.50 -1.82 -2.57
CA HIS A 145 17.29 -2.57 -2.27
C HIS A 145 17.10 -3.64 -3.35
N PRO A 146 17.43 -4.91 -3.07
CA PRO A 146 17.14 -6.00 -4.00
C PRO A 146 15.64 -6.02 -4.28
N SER A 147 15.26 -6.03 -5.57
CA SER A 147 13.84 -6.06 -5.93
C SER A 147 13.20 -7.36 -5.43
N PRO A 148 11.93 -7.33 -4.99
CA PRO A 148 11.17 -8.55 -4.69
C PRO A 148 11.11 -9.55 -5.85
N THR A 149 11.26 -9.07 -7.09
CA THR A 149 11.32 -9.89 -8.32
C THR A 149 12.70 -10.52 -8.56
N GLY A 150 13.75 -10.09 -7.87
CA GLY A 150 15.14 -10.46 -8.14
C GLY A 150 15.71 -9.92 -9.46
N LEU A 151 14.98 -9.05 -10.19
CA LEU A 151 15.48 -8.44 -11.41
C LEU A 151 16.53 -7.36 -11.12
N GLY A 152 17.46 -7.18 -12.05
CA GLY A 152 18.45 -6.09 -12.02
C GLY A 152 17.94 -4.75 -12.57
N PRO A 153 18.82 -3.74 -12.59
CA PRO A 153 18.59 -2.51 -13.36
C PRO A 153 18.46 -2.82 -14.86
N THR A 154 17.82 -1.92 -15.60
CA THR A 154 17.80 -1.95 -17.07
C THR A 154 19.20 -1.84 -17.66
N VAL A 155 19.38 -2.24 -18.93
CA VAL A 155 20.63 -1.99 -19.67
C VAL A 155 20.99 -0.50 -19.62
N SER A 156 20.00 0.40 -19.76
CA SER A 156 20.22 1.85 -19.69
C SER A 156 20.77 2.32 -18.34
N GLU A 157 20.21 1.82 -17.24
CA GLU A 157 20.67 2.15 -15.89
C GLU A 157 22.05 1.54 -15.59
N ALA A 158 22.27 0.29 -16.01
CA ALA A 158 23.52 -0.43 -15.78
C ALA A 158 24.69 0.07 -16.62
N THR A 159 24.42 0.73 -17.75
CA THR A 159 25.43 1.35 -18.62
C THR A 159 25.64 2.83 -18.31
N ALA A 160 24.92 3.39 -17.33
CA ALA A 160 25.08 4.78 -16.93
C ALA A 160 26.53 5.08 -16.50
N GLY A 161 27.18 6.03 -17.18
CA GLY A 161 28.58 6.39 -16.94
C GLY A 161 29.62 5.47 -17.61
N MET A 162 29.19 4.48 -18.41
CA MET A 162 30.10 3.67 -19.23
C MET A 162 30.72 4.51 -20.35
N SER A 163 32.00 4.27 -20.67
CA SER A 163 32.65 4.97 -21.78
C SER A 163 32.04 4.57 -23.13
N PRO A 164 31.90 5.51 -24.09
CA PRO A 164 31.40 5.18 -25.42
C PRO A 164 32.21 4.10 -26.12
N GLY A 165 33.55 4.09 -25.94
CA GLY A 165 34.43 3.06 -26.49
C GLY A 165 34.10 1.66 -25.97
N ARG A 166 33.81 1.52 -24.67
CA ARG A 166 33.42 0.22 -24.11
C ARG A 166 32.06 -0.25 -24.64
N LEU A 167 31.11 0.66 -24.84
CA LEU A 167 29.84 0.32 -25.49
C LEU A 167 30.06 -0.18 -26.93
N GLN A 168 30.95 0.46 -27.70
CA GLN A 168 31.29 -0.01 -29.04
C GLN A 168 31.92 -1.41 -29.05
N GLU A 169 32.79 -1.71 -28.09
CA GLU A 169 33.36 -3.06 -27.93
C GLU A 169 32.27 -4.11 -27.70
N ILE A 170 31.26 -3.79 -26.87
CA ILE A 170 30.13 -4.69 -26.60
C ILE A 170 29.26 -4.87 -27.85
N LEU A 171 28.96 -3.80 -28.59
CA LEU A 171 28.21 -3.88 -29.85
C LEU A 171 28.94 -4.77 -30.86
N ALA A 172 30.26 -4.56 -31.03
CA ALA A 172 31.07 -5.36 -31.94
C ALA A 172 31.08 -6.84 -31.53
N ALA A 173 31.21 -7.15 -30.23
CA ALA A 173 31.23 -8.52 -29.71
C ALA A 173 29.87 -9.24 -29.82
N THR A 174 28.77 -8.50 -29.96
CA THR A 174 27.41 -9.02 -30.16
C THR A 174 26.97 -8.99 -31.63
N GLY A 175 27.82 -8.54 -32.54
CA GLY A 175 27.50 -8.43 -33.97
C GLY A 175 26.52 -7.30 -34.31
N LEU A 176 26.31 -6.35 -33.39
CA LEU A 176 25.49 -5.17 -33.62
C LEU A 176 26.27 -4.10 -34.43
N PRO A 177 25.58 -3.30 -35.26
CA PRO A 177 26.23 -2.21 -35.99
C PRO A 177 26.77 -1.15 -35.02
N ALA A 178 27.98 -0.66 -35.30
CA ALA A 178 28.59 0.43 -34.54
C ALA A 178 27.80 1.73 -34.71
N THR A 179 27.79 2.57 -33.67
CA THR A 179 27.13 3.89 -33.68
C THR A 179 27.89 4.87 -32.82
N HIS A 180 27.98 6.13 -33.25
CA HIS A 180 28.67 7.17 -32.49
C HIS A 180 27.82 7.76 -31.35
N ASP A 181 26.52 7.46 -31.31
CA ASP A 181 25.60 7.90 -30.27
C ASP A 181 25.45 6.84 -29.17
N PRO A 182 25.86 7.13 -27.91
CA PRO A 182 25.72 6.20 -26.79
C PRO A 182 24.27 5.80 -26.49
N VAL A 183 23.30 6.70 -26.69
CA VAL A 183 21.88 6.39 -26.41
C VAL A 183 21.37 5.34 -27.40
N SER A 184 21.66 5.53 -28.69
CA SER A 184 21.36 4.54 -29.73
C SER A 184 22.09 3.21 -29.50
N ALA A 185 23.34 3.24 -29.03
CA ALA A 185 24.09 2.01 -28.68
C ALA A 185 23.40 1.21 -27.57
N VAL A 186 23.01 1.89 -26.49
CA VAL A 186 22.29 1.28 -25.36
C VAL A 186 20.93 0.74 -25.81
N ALA A 187 20.19 1.49 -26.63
CA ALA A 187 18.91 1.04 -27.17
C ALA A 187 19.05 -0.20 -28.07
N ALA A 188 20.09 -0.26 -28.92
CA ALA A 188 20.36 -1.42 -29.76
C ALA A 188 20.70 -2.67 -28.93
N LEU A 189 21.46 -2.51 -27.85
CA LEU A 189 21.79 -3.60 -26.92
C LEU A 189 20.56 -4.08 -26.14
N ALA A 190 19.74 -3.16 -25.63
CA ALA A 190 18.48 -3.51 -24.97
C ALA A 190 17.52 -4.24 -25.94
N ALA A 191 17.44 -3.78 -27.19
CA ALA A 191 16.63 -4.41 -28.23
C ALA A 191 17.13 -5.82 -28.57
N LEU A 192 18.44 -6.05 -28.62
CA LEU A 192 19.02 -7.39 -28.78
C LEU A 192 18.56 -8.34 -27.67
N PHE A 193 18.62 -7.91 -26.41
CA PHE A 193 18.23 -8.78 -25.28
C PHE A 193 16.72 -9.02 -25.19
N THR A 194 15.92 -8.14 -25.76
CA THR A 194 14.45 -8.28 -25.80
C THR A 194 14.00 -9.13 -27.00
N ASP A 195 14.79 -9.19 -28.07
CA ASP A 195 14.52 -10.01 -29.26
C ASP A 195 14.79 -11.50 -28.97
N ARG A 196 13.73 -12.32 -29.02
CA ARG A 196 13.81 -13.74 -28.69
C ARG A 196 14.78 -14.50 -29.57
N THR A 197 14.67 -14.33 -30.88
CA THR A 197 15.47 -15.09 -31.85
C THR A 197 16.94 -14.72 -31.75
N ARG A 198 17.22 -13.41 -31.74
CA ARG A 198 18.61 -12.91 -31.75
C ARG A 198 19.34 -13.18 -30.44
N MET A 199 18.62 -13.11 -29.32
CA MET A 199 19.18 -13.45 -28.02
C MET A 199 19.43 -14.96 -27.89
N ALA A 200 18.54 -15.81 -28.42
CA ALA A 200 18.78 -17.25 -28.47
C ALA A 200 20.03 -17.59 -29.31
N GLU A 201 20.17 -17.00 -30.50
CA GLU A 201 21.37 -17.14 -31.34
C GLU A 201 22.65 -16.71 -30.61
N LEU A 202 22.60 -15.64 -29.80
CA LEU A 202 23.72 -15.21 -28.98
C LEU A 202 24.06 -16.24 -27.88
N LEU A 203 23.04 -16.75 -27.18
CA LEU A 203 23.19 -17.73 -26.10
C LEU A 203 23.67 -19.10 -26.61
N ASP A 204 23.33 -19.48 -27.83
CA ASP A 204 23.83 -20.71 -28.48
C ASP A 204 25.36 -20.70 -28.68
N THR A 205 25.98 -19.51 -28.70
CA THR A 205 27.44 -19.36 -28.77
C THR A 205 28.12 -19.34 -27.39
N ALA A 206 27.35 -19.44 -26.29
CA ALA A 206 27.86 -19.31 -24.94
C ALA A 206 28.54 -20.60 -24.44
N PRO A 207 29.70 -20.51 -23.76
CA PRO A 207 30.24 -21.63 -22.99
C PRO A 207 29.26 -22.10 -21.92
N VAL A 208 29.22 -23.41 -21.65
CA VAL A 208 28.34 -24.02 -20.64
C VAL A 208 28.54 -23.41 -19.26
N GLU A 209 29.78 -23.08 -18.92
CA GLU A 209 30.12 -22.42 -17.66
C GLU A 209 29.59 -20.99 -17.58
N ALA A 210 29.43 -20.30 -18.72
CA ALA A 210 28.84 -18.96 -18.77
C ALA A 210 27.33 -19.03 -18.53
N LEU A 211 26.65 -20.01 -19.14
CA LEU A 211 25.23 -20.30 -18.85
C LEU A 211 25.03 -20.66 -17.38
N SER A 212 25.93 -21.46 -16.79
CA SER A 212 25.90 -21.80 -15.35
C SER A 212 26.08 -20.57 -14.42
N VAL A 213 26.77 -19.52 -14.88
CA VAL A 213 26.83 -18.25 -14.15
C VAL A 213 25.50 -17.51 -14.25
N LEU A 214 24.90 -17.47 -15.44
CA LEU A 214 23.60 -16.83 -15.65
C LEU A 214 22.52 -17.50 -14.79
N ASP A 215 22.39 -18.83 -14.81
CA ASP A 215 21.37 -19.59 -14.07
C ASP A 215 21.33 -19.25 -12.57
N ARG A 216 22.50 -19.01 -11.97
CA ARG A 216 22.61 -18.60 -10.56
C ARG A 216 22.09 -17.19 -10.28
N LEU A 217 22.19 -16.30 -11.28
CA LEU A 217 21.77 -14.90 -11.19
C LEU A 217 20.32 -14.70 -11.66
N VAL A 218 19.78 -15.59 -12.51
CA VAL A 218 18.45 -15.42 -13.13
C VAL A 218 17.38 -15.17 -12.08
N TRP A 219 17.26 -16.00 -11.04
CA TRP A 219 16.27 -15.84 -9.95
C TRP A 219 16.90 -15.45 -8.61
N GLY A 220 18.23 -15.40 -8.54
CA GLY A 220 18.99 -14.96 -7.37
C GLY A 220 19.11 -13.44 -7.29
N PRO A 221 19.98 -12.91 -6.41
CA PRO A 221 20.38 -11.52 -6.54
C PRO A 221 20.99 -11.33 -7.95
N PRO A 222 20.64 -10.27 -8.68
CA PRO A 222 21.14 -10.05 -10.03
C PRO A 222 22.61 -9.62 -10.04
N TYR A 223 23.23 -9.47 -8.86
CA TYR A 223 24.59 -9.00 -8.67
C TYR A 223 25.56 -10.15 -8.37
N GLY A 224 26.77 -10.04 -8.91
CA GLY A 224 27.88 -10.95 -8.61
C GLY A 224 29.18 -10.20 -8.36
N GLU A 225 30.03 -10.76 -7.50
CA GLU A 225 31.38 -10.26 -7.28
C GLU A 225 32.32 -10.71 -8.41
N VAL A 226 33.21 -9.83 -8.84
CA VAL A 226 34.17 -10.07 -9.93
C VAL A 226 35.56 -9.60 -9.52
N THR A 227 36.56 -10.43 -9.79
CA THR A 227 37.97 -10.12 -9.62
C THR A 227 38.46 -9.20 -10.75
N PRO A 228 39.56 -8.43 -10.54
CA PRO A 228 40.14 -7.58 -11.59
C PRO A 228 40.49 -8.36 -12.87
N ASN A 229 40.87 -9.63 -12.72
CA ASN A 229 41.05 -10.57 -13.83
C ASN A 229 39.92 -11.62 -13.77
N PRO A 230 38.78 -11.39 -14.47
CA PRO A 230 37.65 -12.31 -14.45
C PRO A 230 38.00 -13.65 -15.10
N THR A 231 37.36 -14.73 -14.64
CA THR A 231 37.47 -16.04 -15.29
C THR A 231 36.94 -15.96 -16.75
N PRO A 232 37.38 -16.86 -17.65
CA PRO A 232 36.94 -16.83 -19.05
C PRO A 232 35.40 -16.79 -19.24
N PRO A 233 34.59 -17.54 -18.47
CA PRO A 233 33.12 -17.46 -18.58
C PRO A 233 32.57 -16.07 -18.21
N VAL A 234 33.06 -15.46 -17.13
CA VAL A 234 32.63 -14.12 -16.70
C VAL A 234 33.10 -13.05 -17.70
N LYS A 235 34.31 -13.20 -18.24
CA LYS A 235 34.81 -12.31 -19.30
C LYS A 235 33.92 -12.37 -20.55
N TRP A 236 33.56 -13.57 -21.00
CA TRP A 236 32.67 -13.77 -22.15
C TRP A 236 31.33 -13.04 -21.99
N LEU A 237 30.70 -13.16 -20.81
CA LEU A 237 29.45 -12.48 -20.48
C LEU A 237 29.60 -10.96 -20.46
N ARG A 238 30.70 -10.44 -19.90
CA ARG A 238 30.99 -9.00 -19.85
C ARG A 238 31.28 -8.38 -21.21
N ASP A 239 31.92 -9.13 -22.09
CA ASP A 239 32.24 -8.69 -23.44
C ASP A 239 30.99 -8.59 -24.32
N ARG A 240 29.93 -9.36 -24.00
CA ARG A 240 28.63 -9.32 -24.70
C ARG A 240 27.55 -8.52 -23.97
N GLY A 241 27.88 -7.84 -22.88
CA GLY A 241 26.92 -7.03 -22.11
C GLY A 241 25.88 -7.84 -21.32
N LEU A 242 26.01 -9.16 -21.25
CA LEU A 242 25.15 -10.04 -20.43
C LEU A 242 25.46 -9.91 -18.93
N LEU A 243 26.64 -9.39 -18.59
CA LEU A 243 26.98 -8.88 -17.26
C LEU A 243 27.60 -7.50 -17.38
N LEU A 244 26.96 -6.50 -16.78
CA LEU A 244 27.39 -5.10 -16.84
C LEU A 244 28.08 -4.69 -15.54
N PRO A 245 29.17 -3.90 -15.59
CA PRO A 245 29.87 -3.46 -14.39
C PRO A 245 29.05 -2.42 -13.63
N VAL A 246 28.88 -2.61 -12.32
CA VAL A 246 28.29 -1.63 -11.40
C VAL A 246 29.37 -0.95 -10.57
N SER A 247 30.42 -1.69 -10.23
CA SER A 247 31.60 -1.19 -9.54
C SER A 247 32.85 -1.88 -10.10
N THR A 248 34.03 -1.56 -9.54
CA THR A 248 35.29 -2.26 -9.90
C THR A 248 35.30 -3.74 -9.51
N ARG A 249 34.40 -4.17 -8.61
CA ARG A 249 34.33 -5.54 -8.09
C ARG A 249 32.94 -6.17 -8.21
N THR A 250 31.98 -5.50 -8.83
CA THR A 250 30.59 -5.95 -8.89
C THR A 250 30.07 -5.85 -10.31
N VAL A 251 29.44 -6.91 -10.79
CA VAL A 251 28.67 -6.93 -12.03
C VAL A 251 27.21 -7.19 -11.74
N VAL A 252 26.36 -6.87 -12.69
CA VAL A 252 24.92 -7.10 -12.63
C VAL A 252 24.41 -7.70 -13.93
N LEU A 253 23.44 -8.63 -13.81
CA LEU A 253 22.63 -9.12 -14.91
C LEU A 253 21.55 -8.06 -15.23
N PRO A 254 21.59 -7.41 -16.41
CA PRO A 254 20.58 -6.42 -16.77
C PRO A 254 19.19 -7.06 -16.91
N ARG A 255 18.16 -6.26 -16.62
CA ARG A 255 16.75 -6.68 -16.57
C ARG A 255 16.29 -7.37 -17.85
N GLU A 256 16.63 -6.83 -19.00
CA GLU A 256 16.20 -7.31 -20.31
C GLU A 256 16.75 -8.73 -20.56
N ALA A 257 18.03 -8.95 -20.26
CA ALA A 257 18.64 -10.28 -20.35
C ALA A 257 18.03 -11.26 -19.32
N ALA A 258 17.80 -10.81 -18.08
CA ALA A 258 17.15 -11.62 -17.06
C ALA A 258 15.71 -12.01 -17.47
N LEU A 259 14.91 -11.08 -17.97
CA LEU A 259 13.54 -11.36 -18.43
C LEU A 259 13.54 -12.35 -19.59
N HIS A 260 14.47 -12.23 -20.54
CA HIS A 260 14.62 -13.24 -21.60
C HIS A 260 14.88 -14.63 -21.00
N LEU A 261 15.84 -14.76 -20.08
CA LEU A 261 16.16 -16.03 -19.43
C LEU A 261 15.01 -16.58 -18.56
N ARG A 262 14.07 -15.73 -18.15
CA ARG A 262 12.86 -16.08 -17.38
C ARG A 262 11.63 -16.33 -18.25
N ALA A 263 11.80 -16.37 -19.56
CA ALA A 263 10.72 -16.43 -20.53
C ALA A 263 9.68 -15.30 -20.38
N GLY A 264 10.18 -14.08 -20.21
CA GLY A 264 9.38 -12.87 -20.00
C GLY A 264 8.85 -12.70 -18.58
N ARG A 265 9.02 -13.65 -17.66
CA ARG A 265 8.39 -13.61 -16.33
C ARG A 265 9.14 -12.70 -15.34
N ALA A 266 8.41 -11.81 -14.69
CA ALA A 266 8.89 -11.02 -13.56
C ALA A 266 9.00 -11.88 -12.28
N HIS A 267 8.05 -12.78 -12.06
CA HIS A 267 7.96 -13.64 -10.88
C HIS A 267 8.17 -15.11 -11.23
N ARG A 268 8.87 -15.84 -10.37
CA ARG A 268 9.11 -17.28 -10.58
C ARG A 268 7.83 -18.09 -10.42
N VAL A 269 7.02 -17.70 -9.43
CA VAL A 269 5.75 -18.33 -9.09
C VAL A 269 4.76 -17.22 -8.77
N PRO A 270 3.92 -16.81 -9.74
CA PRO A 270 2.76 -15.97 -9.48
C PRO A 270 1.75 -16.72 -8.60
N GLU A 271 1.09 -16.01 -7.68
CA GLU A 271 0.14 -16.57 -6.72
C GLU A 271 -1.26 -15.94 -6.92
N PRO A 272 -1.96 -16.20 -8.05
CA PRO A 272 -3.20 -15.51 -8.42
C PRO A 272 -4.43 -15.85 -7.56
N VAL A 273 -4.32 -16.89 -6.73
CA VAL A 273 -5.39 -17.39 -5.88
C VAL A 273 -4.93 -17.48 -4.43
N PRO A 274 -5.82 -17.26 -3.44
CA PRO A 274 -5.48 -17.45 -2.04
C PRO A 274 -4.95 -18.86 -1.75
N PRO A 275 -4.02 -19.01 -0.80
CA PRO A 275 -3.53 -20.32 -0.41
C PRO A 275 -4.66 -21.16 0.18
N VAL A 276 -4.65 -22.46 -0.12
CA VAL A 276 -5.60 -23.40 0.47
C VAL A 276 -5.30 -23.53 1.97
N VAL A 277 -6.25 -23.11 2.82
CA VAL A 277 -6.12 -23.25 4.26
C VAL A 277 -6.39 -24.71 4.63
N GLY A 278 -5.34 -25.46 4.93
CA GLY A 278 -5.46 -26.82 5.44
C GLY A 278 -5.88 -26.85 6.92
N THR A 279 -6.70 -27.82 7.29
CA THR A 279 -6.99 -28.11 8.69
C THR A 279 -5.77 -28.73 9.36
N ALA A 280 -5.11 -27.99 10.26
CA ALA A 280 -3.90 -28.48 10.95
C ALA A 280 -4.17 -29.73 11.81
N ALA A 281 -5.38 -29.83 12.36
CA ALA A 281 -5.88 -31.03 13.02
C ALA A 281 -7.42 -31.02 13.00
N GLU A 282 -8.02 -32.11 12.57
CA GLU A 282 -9.43 -32.37 12.82
C GLU A 282 -9.56 -33.05 14.18
N ARG A 283 -10.43 -32.54 15.05
CA ARG A 283 -10.74 -33.14 16.34
C ARG A 283 -12.15 -33.68 16.30
N ASP A 284 -12.35 -34.90 16.81
CA ASP A 284 -13.68 -35.47 17.02
C ASP A 284 -14.53 -34.46 17.82
N PRO A 285 -15.65 -33.94 17.27
CA PRO A 285 -16.52 -33.02 17.98
C PRO A 285 -16.93 -33.58 19.34
N GLN A 286 -17.16 -34.89 19.44
CA GLN A 286 -17.50 -35.51 20.72
C GLN A 286 -16.31 -35.55 21.68
N ALA A 287 -15.06 -35.62 21.22
CA ALA A 287 -13.89 -35.52 22.09
C ALA A 287 -13.67 -34.09 22.61
N VAL A 288 -13.98 -33.07 21.80
CA VAL A 288 -13.99 -31.66 22.22
C VAL A 288 -15.10 -31.40 23.24
N ASP A 289 -16.31 -31.90 22.97
CA ASP A 289 -17.47 -31.77 23.85
C ASP A 289 -17.32 -32.60 25.15
N ARG A 290 -16.50 -33.66 25.14
CA ARG A 290 -16.21 -34.51 26.32
C ARG A 290 -15.11 -33.95 27.23
N ALA A 291 -14.50 -32.81 26.91
CA ALA A 291 -13.50 -32.20 27.78
C ALA A 291 -14.13 -31.90 29.15
N ALA A 292 -13.84 -32.74 30.14
CA ALA A 292 -14.31 -32.56 31.50
C ALA A 292 -13.61 -31.34 32.10
N SER A 293 -14.39 -30.37 32.59
CA SER A 293 -13.86 -29.17 33.25
C SER A 293 -13.54 -29.43 34.73
N ALA A 294 -14.09 -30.49 35.32
CA ALA A 294 -13.84 -30.92 36.70
C ALA A 294 -14.13 -32.43 36.87
N TYR A 295 -13.67 -33.01 37.98
CA TYR A 295 -14.01 -34.38 38.39
C TYR A 295 -14.24 -34.47 39.90
N VAL A 296 -15.00 -35.47 40.34
CA VAL A 296 -15.27 -35.81 41.74
C VAL A 296 -14.63 -37.17 42.02
N ARG A 297 -13.82 -37.26 43.07
CA ARG A 297 -13.31 -38.53 43.60
C ARG A 297 -13.99 -38.83 44.94
N CYS A 298 -14.47 -40.06 45.12
CA CYS A 298 -14.98 -40.53 46.40
C CYS A 298 -14.62 -42.01 46.54
N ASP A 299 -14.05 -42.39 47.68
CA ASP A 299 -13.62 -43.76 47.92
C ASP A 299 -14.81 -44.71 48.17
N ASP A 300 -16.01 -44.15 48.38
CA ASP A 300 -17.27 -44.89 48.46
C ASP A 300 -18.05 -44.80 47.13
N GLU A 301 -18.12 -45.94 46.43
CA GLU A 301 -18.83 -46.06 45.16
C GLU A 301 -20.35 -45.82 45.32
N ALA A 302 -20.94 -46.16 46.47
CA ALA A 302 -22.38 -46.00 46.71
C ALA A 302 -22.78 -44.52 46.70
N VAL A 303 -21.93 -43.65 47.25
CA VAL A 303 -22.13 -42.19 47.25
C VAL A 303 -22.11 -41.64 45.83
N LEU A 304 -21.18 -42.09 44.98
CA LEU A 304 -21.14 -41.65 43.58
C LEU A 304 -22.35 -42.13 42.78
N ASN A 305 -22.85 -43.33 43.08
CA ASN A 305 -24.09 -43.84 42.48
C ASN A 305 -25.31 -43.03 42.92
N GLU A 306 -25.37 -42.60 44.18
CA GLU A 306 -26.43 -41.73 44.67
C GLU A 306 -26.40 -40.35 44.01
N ILE A 307 -25.22 -39.74 43.90
CA ILE A 307 -25.02 -38.47 43.19
C ILE A 307 -25.48 -38.57 41.73
N LEU A 308 -25.15 -39.67 41.04
CA LEU A 308 -25.57 -39.92 39.66
C LEU A 308 -27.09 -40.13 39.52
N ALA A 309 -27.74 -40.68 40.54
CA ALA A 309 -29.18 -40.98 40.53
C ALA A 309 -30.05 -39.76 40.93
N ASP A 310 -29.49 -38.78 41.65
CA ASP A 310 -30.21 -37.59 42.05
C ASP A 310 -30.45 -36.64 40.86
N ARG A 311 -31.72 -36.34 40.59
CA ARG A 311 -32.14 -35.47 39.47
C ARG A 311 -31.51 -34.07 39.54
N ARG A 312 -31.13 -33.60 40.74
CA ARG A 312 -30.45 -32.30 40.94
C ARG A 312 -29.07 -32.26 40.28
N SER A 313 -28.40 -33.42 40.04
CA SER A 313 -27.09 -33.47 39.40
C SER A 313 -27.13 -33.43 37.85
N THR A 314 -28.33 -33.44 37.24
CA THR A 314 -28.49 -33.43 35.77
C THR A 314 -27.76 -32.26 35.11
N GLY A 315 -27.77 -31.08 35.75
CA GLY A 315 -27.09 -29.88 35.27
C GLY A 315 -25.56 -29.96 35.29
N LEU A 316 -24.98 -30.86 36.09
CA LEU A 316 -23.54 -31.09 36.20
C LEU A 316 -23.00 -32.03 35.10
N ARG A 317 -23.91 -32.70 34.36
CA ARG A 317 -23.60 -33.66 33.30
C ARG A 317 -22.52 -34.67 33.71
N LEU A 318 -22.74 -35.28 34.87
CA LEU A 318 -21.79 -36.22 35.46
C LEU A 318 -21.70 -37.50 34.63
N ARG A 319 -20.48 -37.99 34.44
CA ARG A 319 -20.18 -39.26 33.78
C ARG A 319 -19.22 -40.07 34.62
N ARG A 320 -19.54 -41.33 34.87
CA ARG A 320 -18.63 -42.25 35.59
C ARG A 320 -17.42 -42.57 34.71
N LEU A 321 -16.21 -42.32 35.23
CA LEU A 321 -14.94 -42.69 34.57
C LEU A 321 -14.32 -43.94 35.20
N ALA A 322 -14.47 -44.10 36.51
CA ALA A 322 -14.02 -45.24 37.31
C ALA A 322 -14.97 -45.45 38.50
N PRO A 323 -14.91 -46.58 39.24
CA PRO A 323 -15.80 -46.82 40.37
C PRO A 323 -15.82 -45.69 41.41
N THR A 324 -14.68 -45.03 41.61
CA THR A 324 -14.47 -43.94 42.57
C THR A 324 -14.32 -42.55 41.92
N VAL A 325 -14.62 -42.40 40.61
CA VAL A 325 -14.43 -41.12 39.89
C VAL A 325 -15.58 -40.78 38.94
N LEU A 326 -16.13 -39.57 39.09
CA LEU A 326 -17.06 -38.94 38.15
C LEU A 326 -16.40 -37.74 37.46
N ALA A 327 -16.53 -37.64 36.14
CA ALA A 327 -16.23 -36.40 35.41
C ALA A 327 -17.47 -35.51 35.32
N ALA A 328 -17.29 -34.19 35.39
CA ALA A 328 -18.34 -33.19 35.24
C ALA A 328 -18.05 -32.27 34.06
N GLN A 329 -19.10 -31.85 33.36
CA GLN A 329 -19.05 -30.75 32.39
C GLN A 329 -19.55 -29.45 33.03
N ALA A 330 -19.08 -29.18 34.25
CA ALA A 330 -19.31 -27.97 35.00
C ALA A 330 -17.98 -27.48 35.57
N ASP A 331 -17.82 -26.16 35.72
CA ASP A 331 -16.62 -25.63 36.35
C ASP A 331 -16.51 -26.12 37.82
N PRO A 332 -15.29 -26.21 38.39
CA PRO A 332 -15.09 -26.74 39.73
C PRO A 332 -15.89 -26.01 40.84
N GLY A 333 -16.13 -24.71 40.70
CA GLY A 333 -16.89 -23.93 41.67
C GLY A 333 -18.36 -24.33 41.68
N SER A 334 -18.99 -24.33 40.52
CA SER A 334 -20.39 -24.77 40.34
C SER A 334 -20.60 -26.23 40.77
N LEU A 335 -19.63 -27.11 40.51
CA LEU A 335 -19.69 -28.51 40.96
C LEU A 335 -19.67 -28.62 42.49
N LEU A 336 -18.79 -27.89 43.17
CA LEU A 336 -18.71 -27.89 44.63
C LEU A 336 -19.98 -27.32 45.28
N GLU A 337 -20.52 -26.23 44.73
CA GLU A 337 -21.77 -25.62 45.20
C GLU A 337 -22.95 -26.56 45.03
N ALA A 338 -23.15 -27.12 43.83
CA ALA A 338 -24.26 -28.03 43.58
C ALA A 338 -24.21 -29.28 44.46
N LEU A 339 -23.03 -29.87 44.68
CA LEU A 339 -22.87 -31.01 45.57
C LEU A 339 -23.20 -30.65 47.04
N ARG A 340 -22.88 -29.42 47.49
CA ARG A 340 -23.27 -28.94 48.83
C ARG A 340 -24.77 -28.74 48.95
N ASP A 341 -25.41 -28.17 47.93
CA ASP A 341 -26.87 -28.00 47.86
C ASP A 341 -27.60 -29.36 47.83
N MET A 342 -26.92 -30.39 47.30
CA MET A 342 -27.41 -31.76 47.34
C MET A 342 -27.28 -32.42 48.71
N GLY A 343 -26.52 -31.83 49.64
CA GLY A 343 -26.29 -32.31 51.00
C GLY A 343 -24.95 -33.00 51.21
N TYR A 344 -24.06 -32.99 50.23
CA TYR A 344 -22.71 -33.58 50.33
C TYR A 344 -21.69 -32.58 50.88
N ALA A 345 -20.56 -33.08 51.37
CA ALA A 345 -19.45 -32.27 51.90
C ALA A 345 -18.19 -32.40 51.03
N PRO A 346 -18.18 -31.91 49.78
CA PRO A 346 -17.05 -32.05 48.89
C PRO A 346 -15.89 -31.12 49.29
N ALA A 347 -14.67 -31.61 49.11
CA ALA A 347 -13.43 -30.85 49.27
C ALA A 347 -12.81 -30.57 47.90
N ALA A 348 -12.30 -29.36 47.71
CA ALA A 348 -11.52 -29.03 46.52
C ALA A 348 -10.10 -29.61 46.67
N GLU A 349 -9.58 -30.27 45.65
CA GLU A 349 -8.19 -30.75 45.59
C GLU A 349 -7.40 -29.93 44.55
N SER A 350 -6.11 -29.68 44.80
CA SER A 350 -5.19 -29.08 43.81
C SER A 350 -4.82 -30.09 42.71
N ALA A 351 -4.11 -29.64 41.67
CA ALA A 351 -3.59 -30.55 40.64
C ALA A 351 -2.58 -31.57 41.20
N GLU A 352 -1.98 -31.26 42.35
CA GLU A 352 -1.04 -32.10 43.09
C GLU A 352 -1.71 -32.98 44.16
N GLY A 353 -3.03 -32.89 44.34
CA GLY A 353 -3.82 -33.72 45.26
C GLY A 353 -3.96 -33.18 46.69
N ASP A 354 -3.54 -31.94 46.95
CA ASP A 354 -3.67 -31.31 48.27
C ASP A 354 -5.07 -30.71 48.45
N VAL A 355 -5.66 -30.87 49.64
CA VAL A 355 -6.96 -30.30 49.99
C VAL A 355 -6.88 -28.77 50.10
N LEU A 356 -7.57 -28.08 49.19
CA LEU A 356 -7.65 -26.63 49.13
C LEU A 356 -8.73 -26.11 50.08
N ILE A 357 -8.32 -25.44 51.16
CA ILE A 357 -9.22 -24.65 52.02
C ILE A 357 -9.45 -23.30 51.33
N THR A 358 -10.58 -23.17 50.62
CA THR A 358 -10.93 -21.92 49.96
C THR A 358 -11.37 -20.88 50.99
N ARG A 359 -10.54 -19.86 51.24
CA ARG A 359 -11.03 -18.57 51.75
C ARG A 359 -11.92 -17.96 50.67
N ALA A 360 -13.06 -17.36 51.05
CA ALA A 360 -14.03 -16.76 50.13
C ALA A 360 -13.34 -15.95 49.03
N GLY A 361 -13.39 -16.48 47.81
CA GLY A 361 -12.65 -15.97 46.66
C GLY A 361 -13.27 -14.68 46.13
N ALA A 362 -12.41 -13.70 45.89
CA ALA A 362 -12.70 -12.58 45.03
C ALA A 362 -13.31 -13.07 43.70
N ARG A 363 -14.37 -12.41 43.25
CA ARG A 363 -15.04 -12.66 41.97
C ARG A 363 -13.99 -12.72 40.86
N ARG A 364 -13.70 -13.92 40.34
CA ARG A 364 -12.92 -14.06 39.11
C ARG A 364 -13.80 -13.65 37.95
N THR A 365 -13.23 -12.84 37.07
CA THR A 365 -13.87 -12.35 35.85
C THR A 365 -14.32 -13.53 34.99
N PRO A 366 -15.51 -13.48 34.36
CA PRO A 366 -15.97 -14.51 33.42
C PRO A 366 -14.92 -14.83 32.35
N PRO A 367 -15.00 -16.03 31.72
CA PRO A 367 -14.06 -16.44 30.68
C PRO A 367 -13.92 -15.30 29.67
N ARG A 368 -12.70 -14.76 29.57
CA ARG A 368 -12.39 -13.71 28.61
C ARG A 368 -12.62 -14.33 27.24
N THR A 369 -13.64 -13.88 26.53
CA THR A 369 -13.65 -13.97 25.07
C THR A 369 -12.27 -13.51 24.62
N PRO A 370 -11.54 -14.28 23.79
CA PRO A 370 -10.32 -13.79 23.18
C PRO A 370 -10.67 -12.40 22.64
N PRO A 371 -9.98 -11.32 23.07
CA PRO A 371 -10.27 -10.02 22.52
C PRO A 371 -10.21 -10.18 21.00
N ALA A 372 -11.24 -9.70 20.31
CA ALA A 372 -11.19 -9.61 18.86
C ALA A 372 -9.82 -9.01 18.52
N PRO A 373 -9.02 -9.63 17.63
CA PRO A 373 -7.70 -9.12 17.29
C PRO A 373 -7.83 -7.63 17.07
N VAL A 374 -7.18 -6.83 17.93
CA VAL A 374 -7.23 -5.38 17.81
C VAL A 374 -6.58 -5.12 16.46
N PRO A 375 -7.30 -4.58 15.47
CA PRO A 375 -6.69 -4.25 14.20
C PRO A 375 -5.52 -3.31 14.48
N ASP A 376 -4.35 -3.61 13.93
CA ASP A 376 -3.21 -2.69 14.00
C ASP A 376 -3.59 -1.42 13.22
N GLY A 377 -3.96 -0.35 13.93
CA GLY A 377 -4.25 0.94 13.31
C GLY A 377 -5.38 1.73 13.96
N PRO A 378 -5.60 2.97 13.49
CA PRO A 378 -6.78 3.75 13.87
C PRO A 378 -8.07 3.03 13.44
N PRO A 379 -9.19 3.26 14.14
CA PRO A 379 -10.47 2.66 13.78
C PRO A 379 -10.84 3.00 12.33
N VAL A 380 -11.47 2.04 11.65
CA VAL A 380 -11.96 2.25 10.27
C VAL A 380 -12.95 3.41 10.28
N PRO A 381 -12.79 4.42 9.41
CA PRO A 381 -13.71 5.54 9.28
C PRO A 381 -15.15 5.06 9.02
N ASP A 382 -16.13 5.63 9.71
CA ASP A 382 -17.54 5.34 9.44
C ASP A 382 -18.01 6.01 8.14
N ASP A 383 -19.13 5.53 7.60
CA ASP A 383 -19.67 6.02 6.32
C ASP A 383 -20.07 7.51 6.38
N THR A 384 -20.44 7.99 7.58
CA THR A 384 -20.81 9.38 7.82
C THR A 384 -19.61 10.30 7.65
N LEU A 385 -18.47 9.96 8.28
CA LEU A 385 -17.20 10.68 8.18
C LEU A 385 -16.67 10.64 6.75
N LEU A 386 -16.71 9.47 6.10
CA LEU A 386 -16.29 9.33 4.71
C LEU A 386 -17.12 10.20 3.77
N GLY A 387 -18.44 10.20 3.92
CA GLY A 387 -19.33 11.05 3.13
C GLY A 387 -19.09 12.54 3.36
N ALA A 388 -18.84 12.95 4.61
CA ALA A 388 -18.48 14.33 4.93
C ALA A 388 -17.12 14.75 4.34
N ALA A 389 -16.11 13.89 4.45
CA ALA A 389 -14.78 14.13 3.88
C ALA A 389 -14.81 14.25 2.36
N VAL A 390 -15.53 13.37 1.66
CA VAL A 390 -15.68 13.45 0.20
C VAL A 390 -16.36 14.76 -0.21
N ARG A 391 -17.45 15.15 0.46
CA ARG A 391 -18.11 16.45 0.20
C ARG A 391 -17.16 17.63 0.42
N ALA A 392 -16.37 17.62 1.49
CA ALA A 392 -15.39 18.67 1.77
C ALA A 392 -14.30 18.74 0.67
N ILE A 393 -13.72 17.61 0.31
CA ILE A 393 -12.71 17.49 -0.76
C ILE A 393 -13.28 17.99 -2.10
N ARG A 394 -14.52 17.60 -2.44
CA ARG A 394 -15.19 18.03 -3.68
C ARG A 394 -15.50 19.52 -3.70
N ALA A 395 -15.97 20.06 -2.58
CA ALA A 395 -16.24 21.48 -2.45
C ALA A 395 -14.95 22.28 -2.65
N GLY A 396 -13.86 21.90 -1.98
CA GLY A 396 -12.57 22.56 -2.16
C GLY A 396 -11.98 22.37 -3.56
N ASP A 397 -12.16 21.20 -4.18
CA ASP A 397 -11.72 20.98 -5.56
C ASP A 397 -12.50 21.82 -6.58
N THR A 398 -13.81 21.98 -6.37
CA THR A 398 -14.65 22.86 -7.20
C THR A 398 -14.23 24.32 -7.03
N ALA A 399 -13.98 24.75 -5.79
CA ALA A 399 -13.47 26.10 -5.50
C ALA A 399 -12.08 26.34 -6.13
N ALA A 400 -11.20 25.35 -6.11
CA ALA A 400 -9.86 25.43 -6.70
C ALA A 400 -9.86 25.43 -8.24
N THR A 401 -10.90 24.88 -8.88
CA THR A 401 -10.98 24.71 -10.34
C THR A 401 -11.97 25.65 -11.04
N ALA A 402 -12.81 26.38 -10.30
CA ALA A 402 -13.74 27.36 -10.86
C ALA A 402 -13.00 28.46 -11.64
N ILE A 403 -13.27 28.56 -12.95
CA ILE A 403 -12.72 29.60 -13.82
C ILE A 403 -13.38 30.95 -13.43
N ARG A 404 -12.54 31.93 -13.09
CA ARG A 404 -12.92 33.29 -12.69
C ARG A 404 -13.75 33.99 -13.77
N ARG A 405 -14.97 34.41 -13.44
CA ARG A 405 -15.78 35.28 -14.31
C ARG A 405 -15.18 36.69 -14.24
N GLU A 406 -14.50 37.12 -15.29
CA GLU A 406 -14.06 38.51 -15.46
C GLU A 406 -15.30 39.40 -15.53
N THR A 407 -15.52 40.23 -14.52
CA THR A 407 -16.39 41.39 -14.65
C THR A 407 -15.52 42.54 -15.12
N SER A 408 -15.80 42.99 -16.34
CA SER A 408 -15.17 44.08 -17.07
C SER A 408 -15.11 45.37 -16.25
N GLU A 409 -13.96 46.05 -16.28
CA GLU A 409 -13.74 47.48 -16.62
C GLU A 409 -12.38 47.97 -16.10
N ASP A 410 -11.34 48.00 -16.94
CA ASP A 410 -10.60 49.22 -17.35
C ASP A 410 -9.36 48.84 -18.24
N PRO A 411 -9.12 49.45 -19.42
CA PRO A 411 -8.13 48.96 -20.40
C PRO A 411 -6.66 49.31 -20.12
N SER A 412 -6.30 49.82 -18.94
CA SER A 412 -4.99 50.47 -18.72
C SER A 412 -4.28 50.06 -17.44
N SER A 413 -4.28 48.78 -17.08
CA SER A 413 -3.30 48.26 -16.10
C SER A 413 -2.72 46.89 -16.49
N THR A 414 -1.46 46.89 -16.89
CA THR A 414 -0.66 45.68 -17.09
C THR A 414 -0.23 45.14 -15.73
N THR A 415 -1.06 44.29 -15.11
CA THR A 415 -0.66 43.48 -13.95
C THR A 415 -0.67 42.00 -14.36
N PRO A 416 0.38 41.20 -14.08
CA PRO A 416 0.39 39.78 -14.40
C PRO A 416 -0.74 39.04 -13.65
N ALA A 417 -1.58 38.34 -14.41
CA ALA A 417 -2.67 37.53 -13.87
C ALA A 417 -2.14 36.40 -12.97
N GLY A 418 -2.61 36.34 -11.72
CA GLY A 418 -2.27 35.26 -10.77
C GLY A 418 -1.69 35.72 -9.43
N SER A 419 -1.37 37.01 -9.27
CA SER A 419 -1.10 37.58 -7.94
C SER A 419 -2.36 38.26 -7.40
N LEU A 420 -2.63 38.12 -6.10
CA LEU A 420 -3.47 39.11 -5.39
C LEU A 420 -2.96 40.51 -5.77
N PRO A 421 -3.85 41.51 -5.92
CA PRO A 421 -3.41 42.87 -6.11
C PRO A 421 -2.41 43.20 -4.99
N ARG A 422 -1.25 43.77 -5.33
CA ARG A 422 -0.39 44.35 -4.30
C ARG A 422 -1.14 45.56 -3.76
N THR A 423 -1.87 45.35 -2.68
CA THR A 423 -2.55 46.42 -1.97
C THR A 423 -1.54 47.17 -1.13
N THR A 424 -1.66 48.48 -1.11
CA THR A 424 -0.91 49.29 -0.16
C THR A 424 -1.33 48.90 1.27
N PRO A 425 -0.48 49.09 2.30
CA PRO A 425 -0.87 48.79 3.69
C PRO A 425 -2.16 49.49 4.13
N ALA A 426 -2.44 50.67 3.59
CA ALA A 426 -3.68 51.43 3.83
C ALA A 426 -4.91 50.75 3.20
N GLU A 427 -4.82 50.30 1.95
CA GLU A 427 -5.88 49.54 1.28
C GLU A 427 -6.13 48.18 1.96
N THR A 428 -5.06 47.47 2.32
CA THR A 428 -5.18 46.19 3.05
C THR A 428 -5.95 46.37 4.35
N LEU A 429 -5.59 47.39 5.13
CA LEU A 429 -6.26 47.68 6.39
C LEU A 429 -7.72 48.08 6.14
N ALA A 430 -8.00 48.91 5.15
CA ALA A 430 -9.36 49.35 4.81
C ALA A 430 -10.27 48.17 4.39
N THR A 431 -9.80 47.29 3.50
CA THR A 431 -10.58 46.12 3.05
C THR A 431 -10.81 45.11 4.17
N VAL A 432 -9.79 44.82 4.99
CA VAL A 432 -9.93 43.88 6.10
C VAL A 432 -10.82 44.44 7.21
N GLN A 433 -10.79 45.76 7.46
CA GLN A 433 -11.72 46.43 8.37
C GLN A 433 -13.16 46.43 7.85
N ALA A 434 -13.35 46.73 6.56
CA ALA A 434 -14.67 46.66 5.93
C ALA A 434 -15.25 45.24 6.05
N ALA A 435 -14.46 44.22 5.74
CA ALA A 435 -14.84 42.81 5.89
C ALA A 435 -15.14 42.40 7.34
N ALA A 436 -14.40 42.93 8.32
CA ALA A 436 -14.71 42.71 9.74
C ALA A 436 -16.04 43.36 10.16
N MET A 437 -16.43 44.47 9.53
CA MET A 437 -17.71 45.13 9.79
C MET A 437 -18.89 44.44 9.08
N THR A 438 -18.69 43.93 7.87
CA THR A 438 -19.73 43.26 7.08
C THR A 438 -19.85 41.77 7.38
N GLY A 439 -18.85 41.17 8.03
CA GLY A 439 -18.77 39.71 8.25
C GLY A 439 -18.40 38.92 6.99
N SER A 440 -17.93 39.60 5.94
CA SER A 440 -17.59 38.97 4.66
C SER A 440 -16.22 38.31 4.70
N ALA A 441 -16.06 37.21 3.96
CA ALA A 441 -14.76 36.56 3.81
C ALA A 441 -13.87 37.32 2.83
N VAL A 442 -12.57 37.38 3.11
CA VAL A 442 -11.56 38.00 2.24
C VAL A 442 -10.43 37.03 1.96
N TRP A 443 -9.90 37.13 0.75
CA TRP A 443 -8.70 36.42 0.34
C TRP A 443 -7.48 37.27 0.64
N ILE A 444 -6.54 36.73 1.43
CA ILE A 444 -5.26 37.40 1.74
C ILE A 444 -4.07 36.60 1.22
N GLY A 445 -3.02 37.32 0.85
CA GLY A 445 -1.68 36.79 0.61
C GLY A 445 -0.85 37.03 1.84
N TYR A 446 -0.22 36.00 2.39
CA TYR A 446 0.45 36.05 3.68
C TYR A 446 1.84 35.44 3.61
N VAL A 447 2.83 36.15 4.14
CA VAL A 447 4.20 35.64 4.30
C VAL A 447 4.43 35.22 5.75
N ASN A 448 4.80 33.96 5.96
CA ASN A 448 5.08 33.40 7.29
C ASN A 448 6.43 33.91 7.84
N ALA A 449 6.76 33.58 9.09
CA ALA A 449 8.04 33.99 9.72
C ALA A 449 9.27 33.48 8.96
N ASP A 450 9.15 32.34 8.27
CA ASP A 450 10.22 31.72 7.47
C ASP A 450 10.33 32.30 6.04
N GLY A 451 9.60 33.36 5.72
CA GLY A 451 9.61 34.00 4.40
C GLY A 451 8.82 33.27 3.31
N ALA A 452 8.18 32.13 3.62
CA ALA A 452 7.31 31.42 2.70
C ALA A 452 5.99 32.16 2.48
N ALA A 453 5.65 32.46 1.23
CA ALA A 453 4.38 33.06 0.83
C ALA A 453 3.28 32.01 0.71
N SER A 454 2.10 32.33 1.22
CA SER A 454 0.90 31.49 1.22
C SER A 454 -0.33 32.34 0.92
N GLN A 455 -1.40 31.72 0.44
CA GLN A 455 -2.69 32.37 0.20
C GLN A 455 -3.71 31.76 1.16
N ARG A 456 -4.59 32.59 1.74
CA ARG A 456 -5.56 32.17 2.77
C ARG A 456 -6.89 32.87 2.60
N VAL A 457 -7.98 32.15 2.83
CA VAL A 457 -9.33 32.73 2.92
C VAL A 457 -9.68 32.91 4.39
N ILE A 458 -9.89 34.14 4.80
CA ILE A 458 -10.15 34.47 6.21
C ILE A 458 -11.48 35.22 6.33
N ALA A 459 -12.22 34.97 7.41
CA ALA A 459 -13.36 35.79 7.83
C ALA A 459 -12.91 36.68 9.01
N PRO A 460 -12.59 37.97 8.77
CA PRO A 460 -12.10 38.87 9.79
C PRO A 460 -13.13 39.07 10.91
N VAL A 461 -12.70 38.90 12.16
CA VAL A 461 -13.55 39.11 13.34
C VAL A 461 -13.20 40.44 14.01
N ARG A 462 -11.92 40.79 14.05
CA ARG A 462 -11.43 42.00 14.72
C ARG A 462 -10.11 42.48 14.14
N VAL A 463 -9.95 43.79 13.95
CA VAL A 463 -8.72 44.43 13.47
C VAL A 463 -8.25 45.48 14.48
N GLU A 464 -7.18 45.20 15.21
CA GLU A 464 -6.64 46.09 16.26
C GLU A 464 -5.11 46.01 16.32
N GLY A 465 -4.45 47.12 16.65
CA GLY A 465 -3.00 47.14 16.94
C GLY A 465 -2.09 46.66 15.80
N GLY A 466 -2.53 46.72 14.54
CA GLY A 466 -1.78 46.23 13.39
C GLY A 466 -1.94 44.71 13.12
N PHE A 467 -2.89 44.07 13.80
CA PHE A 467 -3.23 42.65 13.61
C PHE A 467 -4.70 42.48 13.20
N VAL A 468 -4.98 41.42 12.45
CA VAL A 468 -6.33 40.92 12.20
C VAL A 468 -6.50 39.56 12.85
N THR A 469 -7.49 39.42 13.72
CA THR A 469 -7.98 38.12 14.20
C THR A 469 -9.11 37.68 13.28
N ALA A 470 -8.99 36.49 12.70
CA ALA A 470 -9.94 35.99 11.72
C ALA A 470 -10.10 34.47 11.84
N TYR A 471 -11.27 33.96 11.47
CA TYR A 471 -11.43 32.53 11.21
C TYR A 471 -10.75 32.21 9.88
N ASP A 472 -9.73 31.36 9.88
CA ASP A 472 -9.04 30.94 8.66
C ASP A 472 -9.72 29.71 8.09
N HIS A 473 -10.45 29.86 6.99
CA HIS A 473 -11.11 28.75 6.30
C HIS A 473 -10.12 27.77 5.67
N THR A 474 -8.86 28.15 5.47
CA THR A 474 -7.81 27.26 4.97
C THR A 474 -7.23 26.37 6.07
N ALA A 475 -7.24 26.83 7.33
CA ALA A 475 -6.71 26.10 8.50
C ALA A 475 -7.79 25.59 9.47
N ASP A 476 -9.04 25.98 9.25
CA ASP A 476 -10.23 25.68 10.07
C ASP A 476 -10.09 26.06 11.55
N GLU A 477 -9.40 27.17 11.82
CA GLU A 477 -9.21 27.68 13.18
C GLU A 477 -9.10 29.21 13.23
N VAL A 478 -9.32 29.80 14.41
CA VAL A 478 -9.16 31.24 14.62
C VAL A 478 -7.67 31.57 14.76
N ARG A 479 -7.16 32.42 13.85
CA ARG A 479 -5.75 32.85 13.84
C ARG A 479 -5.64 34.37 13.84
N THR A 480 -4.49 34.84 14.32
CA THR A 480 -4.13 36.26 14.32
C THR A 480 -3.00 36.51 13.33
N TYR A 481 -3.23 37.41 12.38
CA TYR A 481 -2.29 37.77 11.32
C TYR A 481 -1.77 39.20 11.50
N PRO A 482 -0.44 39.44 11.47
CA PRO A 482 0.10 40.78 11.35
C PRO A 482 -0.20 41.38 9.98
N LEU A 483 -0.81 42.57 9.93
CA LEU A 483 -1.20 43.23 8.67
C LEU A 483 0.01 43.54 7.78
N HIS A 484 1.18 43.85 8.35
CA HIS A 484 2.41 44.13 7.60
C HIS A 484 2.99 42.90 6.87
N ARG A 485 2.48 41.69 7.16
CA ARG A 485 2.84 40.45 6.45
C ARG A 485 1.80 40.03 5.42
N ILE A 486 0.72 40.81 5.29
CA ILE A 486 -0.27 40.63 4.24
C ILE A 486 0.22 41.36 2.99
N THR A 487 0.49 40.60 1.92
CA THR A 487 1.05 41.10 0.67
C THR A 487 -0.01 41.56 -0.33
N GLY A 488 -1.29 41.27 -0.06
CA GLY A 488 -2.43 41.61 -0.90
C GLY A 488 -3.73 41.12 -0.28
N VAL A 489 -4.84 41.83 -0.52
CA VAL A 489 -6.19 41.42 -0.11
C VAL A 489 -7.18 41.60 -1.26
N ALA A 490 -8.16 40.70 -1.35
CA ALA A 490 -9.29 40.80 -2.28
C ALA A 490 -10.57 40.30 -1.61
N GLU A 491 -11.71 40.92 -1.92
CA GLU A 491 -13.02 40.47 -1.46
C GLU A 491 -13.47 39.21 -2.20
N LEU A 492 -14.09 38.28 -1.48
CA LEU A 492 -14.77 37.14 -2.09
C LEU A 492 -16.21 37.56 -2.40
N ALA A 493 -16.64 37.34 -3.65
CA ALA A 493 -18.04 37.55 -4.00
C ALA A 493 -18.92 36.57 -3.19
N GLU A 494 -19.97 37.08 -2.55
CA GLU A 494 -20.92 36.23 -1.84
C GLU A 494 -21.63 35.31 -2.83
N ASP A 495 -21.61 34.00 -2.56
CA ASP A 495 -22.54 33.05 -3.17
C ASP A 495 -23.96 33.48 -2.80
N GLY A 496 -24.63 34.16 -3.72
CA GLY A 496 -26.04 34.49 -3.61
C GLY A 496 -26.85 33.22 -3.41
N LYS A 497 -27.26 32.95 -2.17
CA LYS A 497 -28.39 32.08 -1.87
C LYS A 497 -29.63 32.69 -2.53
N GLY A 498 -30.04 32.09 -3.64
CA GLY A 498 -31.39 32.17 -4.21
C GLY A 498 -31.95 30.77 -4.31
#